data_AF-A0A965TEM2-F1
#
_entry.id   AF-A0A965TEM2-F1
#
_cell.length_a   1.000
_cell.length_b   1.000
_cell.length_c   1.000
_cell.angle_alpha   90.00
_cell.angle_beta   90.00
_cell.angle_gamma   90.00
#
_symmetry.space_group_name_H-M   'P 1'
#
loop_
_entity.id
_entity.type
_entity.pdbx_description
1 polymer ?
#
loop_
_entity_poly.entity_id
_entity_poly.type
_entity_poly.pdbx_seq_one_letter_code
_entity_poly.pdbx_strand_id
1 'polypeptide(L)'
;NRVLNEKGFNYYAEVCLNRENFPERTYGELKLGAGEYDALIVNLGTGEGDNWWCVAFPPLCFIPAEDNGTDKIEYKSKVAEWLDKIMN
;
A
#
# COMPACT_ATOMS: atom_id res chain seq x y z
N ASN A 1 -4.26 19.11 -1.57
CA ASN A 1 -4.50 20.46 -0.98
C ASN A 1 -5.89 21.03 -1.23
N ARG A 2 -6.47 20.98 -2.45
CA ARG A 2 -7.85 21.46 -2.70
C ARG A 2 -8.88 20.94 -1.69
N VAL A 3 -8.95 19.63 -1.49
CA VAL A 3 -9.91 19.01 -0.55
C VAL A 3 -9.69 19.46 0.90
N LEU A 4 -8.45 19.59 1.34
CA LEU A 4 -8.14 20.07 2.70
C LEU A 4 -8.64 21.50 2.92
N ASN A 5 -8.42 22.37 1.93
CA ASN A 5 -8.90 23.74 1.95
C ASN A 5 -10.44 23.80 1.96
N GLU A 6 -11.10 23.02 1.10
CA GLU A 6 -12.58 22.95 1.03
C GLU A 6 -13.20 22.43 2.34
N LYS A 7 -12.47 21.61 3.10
CA LYS A 7 -12.89 21.10 4.41
C LYS A 7 -12.51 22.01 5.58
N GLY A 8 -11.85 23.14 5.32
CA GLY A 8 -11.49 24.13 6.35
C GLY A 8 -10.30 23.73 7.23
N PHE A 9 -9.44 22.82 6.77
CA PHE A 9 -8.20 22.52 7.49
C PHE A 9 -7.17 23.63 7.28
N ASN A 10 -6.47 23.98 8.35
CA ASN A 10 -5.45 25.05 8.35
C ASN A 10 -4.03 24.53 8.03
N TYR A 11 -3.92 23.33 7.47
CA TYR A 11 -2.67 22.70 7.09
C TYR A 11 -2.73 22.16 5.67
N TYR A 12 -1.56 21.89 5.10
CA TYR A 12 -1.42 21.32 3.76
C TYR A 12 -0.92 19.89 3.84
N ALA A 13 -1.13 19.17 2.74
CA ALA A 13 -0.41 17.95 2.44
C ALA A 13 0.85 18.27 1.65
N GLU A 14 1.96 17.67 2.07
CA GLU A 14 3.23 17.63 1.35
C GLU A 14 3.51 16.19 0.94
N VAL A 15 4.04 16.01 -0.28
CA VAL A 15 4.29 14.68 -0.84
C VAL A 15 5.73 14.63 -1.31
N CYS A 16 6.47 13.60 -0.88
CA CYS A 16 7.82 13.35 -1.36
C CYS A 16 8.06 11.86 -1.63
N LEU A 17 9.00 11.58 -2.53
CA LEU A 17 9.59 10.26 -2.71
C LEU A 17 10.93 10.26 -2.00
N ASN A 18 11.12 9.34 -1.06
CA ASN A 18 12.36 9.24 -0.31
C ASN A 18 12.64 7.79 0.07
N ARG A 19 13.90 7.50 0.42
CA ARG A 19 14.26 6.26 1.09
C ARG A 19 14.13 6.42 2.59
N GLU A 20 13.32 5.57 3.20
CA GLU A 20 12.93 5.68 4.61
C GLU A 20 13.09 4.35 5.33
N ASN A 21 13.47 4.41 6.61
CA ASN A 21 13.64 3.21 7.41
C ASN A 21 12.31 2.81 8.05
N PHE A 22 11.86 1.60 7.74
CA PHE A 22 10.68 1.01 8.35
C PHE A 22 11.07 -0.12 9.32
N PRO A 23 10.35 -0.27 10.44
CA PRO A 23 10.51 -1.42 11.30
C PRO A 23 10.02 -2.69 10.60
N GLU A 24 10.28 -3.85 11.20
CA GLU A 24 9.71 -5.13 10.75
C GLU A 24 8.20 -5.13 10.93
N ARG A 25 7.48 -5.66 9.94
CA ARG A 25 6.02 -5.55 9.90
C ARG A 25 5.38 -6.77 9.28
N THR A 26 4.18 -7.08 9.77
CA THR A 26 3.43 -8.28 9.39
C THR A 26 2.04 -7.89 8.89
N TYR A 27 1.70 -8.38 7.70
CA TYR A 27 0.42 -8.22 7.04
C TYR A 27 -0.16 -9.61 6.76
N GLY A 28 -1.02 -10.10 7.65
CA GLY A 28 -1.49 -11.49 7.58
C GLY A 28 -0.30 -12.47 7.63
N GLU A 29 -0.13 -13.27 6.60
CA GLU A 29 0.99 -14.22 6.47
C GLU A 29 2.27 -13.58 5.87
N LEU A 30 2.19 -12.37 5.32
CA LEU A 30 3.32 -11.67 4.74
C LEU A 30 4.11 -10.95 5.83
N LYS A 31 5.41 -11.24 5.91
CA LYS A 31 6.34 -10.56 6.82
C LYS A 31 7.39 -9.79 6.02
N LEU A 32 7.47 -8.48 6.25
CA LEU A 32 8.51 -7.62 5.70
C LEU A 32 9.50 -7.29 6.79
N GLY A 33 10.79 -7.52 6.50
CA GLY A 33 11.87 -7.22 7.42
C GLY A 33 12.00 -5.73 7.71
N ALA A 34 12.67 -5.40 8.81
CA ALA A 34 13.10 -4.02 9.03
C ALA A 34 14.15 -3.63 7.98
N GLY A 35 14.11 -2.39 7.51
CA GLY A 35 15.07 -1.91 6.51
C GLY A 35 14.68 -0.60 5.86
N GLU A 36 15.52 -0.17 4.92
CA GLU A 36 15.31 1.03 4.11
C GLU A 36 14.49 0.65 2.86
N TYR A 37 13.41 1.39 2.62
CA TYR A 37 12.52 1.18 1.47
C TYR A 37 12.30 2.50 0.72
N ASP A 38 12.15 2.43 -0.60
CA ASP A 38 11.61 3.54 -1.38
C ASP A 38 10.15 3.77 -0.98
N ALA A 39 9.82 4.98 -0.55
CA ALA A 39 8.51 5.34 -0.02
C ALA A 39 7.97 6.62 -0.64
N LEU A 40 6.67 6.61 -0.96
CA LEU A 40 5.87 7.81 -1.15
C LEU A 40 5.35 8.25 0.22
N ILE A 41 5.87 9.37 0.71
CA ILE A 41 5.52 9.92 2.01
C ILE A 41 4.56 11.08 1.80
N VAL A 42 3.40 11.02 2.48
CA VAL A 42 2.40 12.08 2.47
C VAL A 42 2.30 12.66 3.88
N ASN A 43 2.89 13.83 4.09
CA ASN A 43 2.85 14.53 5.37
C ASN A 43 1.65 15.47 5.42
N LEU A 44 0.86 15.40 6.49
CA LEU A 44 -0.25 16.31 6.75
C LEU A 44 0.12 17.24 7.90
N GLY A 45 0.24 18.54 7.63
CA GLY A 45 0.70 19.50 8.65
C GLY A 45 2.10 19.14 9.16
N THR A 46 2.26 19.01 10.47
CA THR A 46 3.56 18.67 11.10
C THR A 46 3.92 17.18 11.02
N GLY A 47 2.96 16.30 10.72
CA GLY A 47 3.20 14.85 10.68
C GLY A 47 3.45 14.19 12.05
N GLU A 48 3.12 14.87 13.15
CA GLU A 48 3.40 14.41 14.53
C GLU A 48 2.30 13.50 15.12
N GLY A 49 1.32 13.10 14.32
CA GLY A 49 0.20 12.25 14.76
C GLY A 49 0.50 10.75 14.71
N ASP A 50 -0.55 9.96 14.88
CA ASP A 50 -0.49 8.51 14.66
C ASP A 50 -0.30 8.22 13.17
N ASN A 51 0.95 7.99 12.79
CA ASN A 51 1.33 7.79 11.41
C ASN A 51 1.03 6.37 10.94
N TRP A 52 0.33 6.27 9.81
CA TRP A 52 0.04 5.01 9.15
C TRP A 52 0.91 4.84 7.91
N TRP A 53 1.35 3.62 7.68
CA TRP A 53 2.14 3.23 6.52
C TRP A 53 1.54 1.93 5.99
N CYS A 54 1.51 1.79 4.68
CA CYS A 54 1.03 0.59 4.01
C CYS A 54 2.03 0.18 2.94
N VAL A 55 2.13 -1.11 2.70
CA VAL A 55 2.95 -1.61 1.59
C VAL A 55 2.12 -1.48 0.34
N ALA A 56 2.57 -0.67 -0.61
CA ALA A 56 2.08 -0.74 -1.98
C ALA A 56 2.63 -2.01 -2.63
N PHE A 57 2.09 -3.18 -2.24
CA PHE A 57 2.40 -4.45 -2.90
C PHE A 57 1.50 -4.57 -4.14
N PRO A 58 2.00 -4.97 -5.33
CA PRO A 58 1.28 -4.80 -6.59
C PRO A 58 0.09 -5.77 -6.67
N PRO A 59 -1.11 -5.23 -6.98
CA PRO A 59 -1.55 -5.12 -8.38
C PRO A 59 -2.00 -3.72 -8.81
N LEU A 60 -1.92 -2.71 -7.94
CA LEU A 60 -2.39 -1.36 -8.27
C LEU A 60 -1.55 -0.63 -9.33
N CYS A 61 -0.29 -1.04 -9.55
CA CYS A 61 0.57 -0.47 -10.60
C CYS A 61 0.24 -0.95 -12.03
N PHE A 62 -0.67 -1.92 -12.18
CA PHE A 62 -1.04 -2.52 -13.48
C PHE A 62 -2.54 -2.48 -13.79
N ILE A 63 -3.36 -1.74 -13.05
CA ILE A 63 -4.73 -1.45 -13.50
C ILE A 63 -4.59 -0.39 -14.60
N PRO A 64 -4.89 -0.67 -15.88
CA PRO A 64 -4.90 0.36 -16.90
C PRO A 64 -5.97 1.38 -16.51
N ALA A 65 -5.61 2.66 -16.57
CA ALA A 65 -6.60 3.72 -16.50
C ALA A 65 -7.51 3.59 -17.74
N GLU A 66 -8.80 3.35 -17.48
CA GLU A 66 -9.94 3.43 -18.43
C GLU A 66 -9.99 2.22 -19.40
N ASP A 67 -11.08 1.49 -19.64
CA ASP A 67 -12.51 1.82 -19.58
C ASP A 67 -13.32 0.49 -19.67
N ASN A 68 -14.44 0.38 -18.94
CA ASN A 68 -15.54 -0.59 -19.10
C ASN A 68 -15.28 -2.11 -18.96
N GLY A 69 -15.45 -2.64 -17.74
CA GLY A 69 -16.03 -3.98 -17.55
C GLY A 69 -15.05 -5.15 -17.33
N THR A 70 -14.85 -5.51 -16.06
CA THR A 70 -14.67 -6.90 -15.57
C THR A 70 -13.76 -7.85 -16.38
N ASP A 71 -12.46 -7.58 -16.46
CA ASP A 71 -11.50 -8.68 -16.56
C ASP A 71 -11.19 -9.17 -15.14
N LYS A 72 -11.79 -10.32 -14.79
CA LYS A 72 -11.64 -10.95 -13.48
C LYS A 72 -10.18 -11.37 -13.31
N ILE A 73 -9.49 -10.68 -12.42
CA ILE A 73 -8.21 -11.14 -11.89
C ILE A 73 -8.48 -12.43 -11.10
N GLU A 74 -7.90 -13.55 -11.53
CA GLU A 74 -8.03 -14.83 -10.84
C GLU A 74 -6.83 -15.05 -9.90
N TYR A 75 -7.14 -15.16 -8.62
CA TYR A 75 -6.16 -15.33 -7.55
C TYR A 75 -5.80 -16.81 -7.38
N LYS A 76 -4.51 -17.12 -7.48
CA LYS A 76 -3.98 -18.46 -7.19
C LYS A 76 -3.48 -18.53 -5.75
N SER A 77 -4.05 -19.45 -4.96
CA SER A 77 -3.62 -19.71 -3.60
C SER A 77 -2.58 -20.83 -3.58
N LYS A 78 -1.36 -20.51 -3.14
CA LYS A 78 -0.30 -21.52 -2.96
C LYS A 78 -0.67 -22.57 -1.90
N VAL A 79 -1.53 -22.23 -0.94
CA VAL A 79 -2.06 -23.19 0.04
C VAL A 79 -3.01 -24.16 -0.63
N ALA A 80 -3.91 -23.67 -1.49
CA ALA A 80 -4.79 -24.54 -2.28
C ALA A 80 -3.99 -25.46 -3.22
N GLU A 81 -2.99 -24.93 -3.91
CA GLU A 81 -2.09 -25.71 -4.77
C GLU A 81 -1.27 -26.76 -4.00
N TRP A 82 -0.90 -26.48 -2.75
CA TRP A 82 -0.20 -27.43 -1.88
C TRP A 82 -1.13 -28.52 -1.34
N LEU A 83 -2.36 -28.17 -0.96
CA LEU A 83 -3.38 -29.13 -0.52
C LEU A 83 -3.76 -30.10 -1.66
N ASP A 84 -3.93 -29.60 -2.88
CA ASP A 84 -4.22 -30.43 -4.05
C ASP A 84 -3.10 -31.45 -4.36
N LYS A 85 -1.85 -31.12 -4.02
CA LYS A 85 -0.70 -32.02 -4.16
C LYS A 85 -0.57 -33.07 -3.05
N ILE A 86 -1.26 -32.89 -1.93
CA ILE A 86 -1.28 -33.83 -0.80
C ILE A 86 -2.52 -34.73 -0.86
N MET A 87 -3.61 -34.23 -1.43
CA MET A 87 -4.89 -34.93 -1.52
C MET A 87 -5.10 -35.72 -2.83
N ASN A 88 -4.18 -35.61 -3.79
CA ASN A 88 -4.01 -36.49 -4.96
C ASN A 88 -2.68 -37.26 -4.86
#